data_AF-A0A2M8VYY8-F1
#
_entry.id   AF-A0A2M8VYY8-F1
#
_cell.length_a   1.000
_cell.length_b   1.000
_cell.length_c   1.000
_cell.angle_alpha   90.00
_cell.angle_beta   90.00
_cell.angle_gamma   90.00
#
_symmetry.space_group_name_H-M   'P 1'
#
loop_
_entity.id
_entity.type
_entity.pdbx_description
1 polymer ?
#
loop_
_entity_poly.entity_id
_entity_poly.type
_entity_poly.pdbx_seq_one_letter_code
_entity_poly.pdbx_strand_id
1 'polypeptide(L)'
;MKILLISILATLSLTACGNDDIYTLYRTGVGLPELRIHIATFDSDDSRDAKFKTYNQDNCQIAAQLFQSQPNVSTKYWCEKGAYKK
;
A
#
# COMPACT_ATOMS: atom_id res chain seq x y z
N MET A 1 -16.64 51.68 -1.83
CA MET A 1 -16.04 51.07 -0.61
C MET A 1 -16.59 49.65 -0.50
N LYS A 2 -15.99 48.67 -1.21
CA LYS A 2 -15.03 47.69 -0.66
C LYS A 2 -15.57 46.93 0.57
N ILE A 3 -16.48 45.98 0.32
CA ILE A 3 -16.64 44.75 1.12
C ILE A 3 -16.76 43.61 0.08
N LEU A 4 -15.79 43.44 -0.81
CA LEU A 4 -14.59 42.59 -0.65
C LEU A 4 -14.89 41.22 -0.01
N LEU A 5 -15.34 40.28 -0.86
CA LEU A 5 -14.66 38.98 -1.09
C LEU A 5 -14.16 38.18 0.13
N ILE A 6 -14.99 37.92 1.15
CA ILE A 6 -14.61 36.99 2.22
C ILE A 6 -15.78 36.06 2.57
N SER A 7 -16.08 35.09 1.69
CA SER A 7 -16.93 33.93 2.07
C SER A 7 -16.77 32.68 1.20
N ILE A 8 -15.80 32.63 0.26
CA ILE A 8 -15.55 31.46 -0.60
C ILE A 8 -14.24 30.75 -0.21
N LEU A 9 -13.98 30.58 1.10
CA LEU A 9 -12.80 29.83 1.57
C LEU A 9 -13.13 28.70 2.55
N ALA A 10 -14.41 28.32 2.66
CA ALA A 10 -14.88 27.40 3.70
C ALA A 10 -15.10 25.94 3.26
N THR A 11 -14.76 25.52 2.03
CA THR A 11 -15.18 24.20 1.52
C THR A 11 -14.11 23.38 0.77
N LEU A 12 -12.84 23.45 1.16
CA LEU A 12 -11.79 22.56 0.63
C LEU A 12 -10.99 21.85 1.72
N SER A 13 -11.69 21.15 2.61
CA SER A 13 -11.05 20.16 3.48
C SER A 13 -11.84 18.86 3.44
N LEU A 14 -11.98 18.31 2.24
CA LEU A 14 -12.15 16.87 2.08
C LEU A 14 -10.78 16.25 2.43
N THR A 15 -10.55 16.03 3.72
CA THR A 15 -9.47 15.16 4.15
C THR A 15 -9.75 13.79 3.53
N ALA A 16 -8.89 13.37 2.61
CA ALA A 16 -8.91 12.03 2.06
C ALA A 16 -8.62 11.04 3.21
N CYS A 17 -9.67 10.61 3.92
CA CYS A 17 -9.60 9.48 4.83
C CYS A 17 -9.56 8.19 3.99
N GLY A 18 -8.45 7.99 3.30
CA GLY A 18 -8.04 6.66 2.84
C GLY A 18 -7.27 6.00 3.98
N ASN A 19 -7.51 4.71 4.24
CA ASN A 19 -6.66 3.94 5.13
C ASN A 19 -5.30 3.80 4.42
N ASP A 20 -4.42 4.78 4.65
CA ASP A 20 -3.22 5.01 3.84
C ASP A 20 -2.08 4.02 4.15
N ASP A 21 -2.27 3.07 5.05
CA ASP A 21 -1.29 2.04 5.38
C ASP A 21 -1.76 0.65 4.96
N ILE A 22 -2.09 0.48 3.68
CA ILE A 22 -2.34 -0.83 3.08
C ILE A 22 -1.19 -1.13 2.11
N TYR A 23 -0.67 -2.35 2.14
CA TYR A 23 0.36 -2.81 1.22
C TYR A 23 -0.04 -4.11 0.54
N THR A 24 0.30 -4.26 -0.73
CA THR A 24 -0.02 -5.45 -1.50
C THR A 24 1.26 -6.10 -2.01
N LEU A 25 1.41 -7.38 -1.74
CA LEU A 25 2.48 -8.22 -2.24
C LEU A 25 2.11 -8.77 -3.61
N TYR A 26 3.04 -8.58 -4.55
CA TYR A 26 2.98 -9.12 -5.89
C TYR A 26 4.16 -10.03 -6.18
N ARG A 27 4.00 -10.88 -7.19
CA ARG A 27 5.11 -11.57 -7.84
C ARG A 27 4.99 -11.59 -9.36
N THR A 28 6.09 -11.95 -10.02
CA THR A 28 6.08 -12.28 -11.45
C THR A 28 5.54 -13.69 -11.71
N GLY A 29 5.17 -13.97 -12.97
CA GLY A 29 4.91 -15.33 -13.45
C GLY A 29 6.20 -16.15 -13.58
N VAL A 30 6.08 -17.49 -13.54
CA VAL A 30 7.23 -18.38 -13.83
C VAL A 30 7.49 -18.33 -15.33
N GLY A 31 8.69 -17.87 -15.71
CA GLY A 31 9.04 -17.67 -17.13
C GLY A 31 8.32 -16.50 -17.82
N LEU A 32 7.49 -15.75 -17.09
CA LEU A 32 6.68 -14.62 -17.59
C LEU A 32 6.89 -13.40 -16.68
N PRO A 33 8.01 -12.66 -16.84
CA PRO A 33 8.39 -11.56 -15.95
C PRO A 33 7.45 -10.37 -15.99
N GLU A 34 6.68 -10.20 -17.07
CA GLU A 34 5.69 -9.13 -17.25
C GLU A 34 4.37 -9.37 -16.50
N LEU A 35 4.06 -10.62 -16.14
CA LEU A 35 2.84 -10.91 -15.37
C LEU A 35 2.97 -10.35 -13.96
N ARG A 36 1.96 -9.60 -13.53
CA ARG A 36 1.83 -9.11 -12.16
C ARG A 36 0.75 -9.91 -11.45
N ILE A 37 1.17 -10.82 -10.56
CA ILE A 37 0.29 -11.75 -9.85
C ILE A 37 0.13 -11.28 -8.40
N HIS A 38 -1.11 -11.05 -7.98
CA HIS A 38 -1.44 -10.74 -6.58
C HIS A 38 -1.23 -11.97 -5.69
N ILE A 39 -0.61 -11.76 -4.52
CA ILE A 39 -0.37 -12.83 -3.53
C ILE A 39 -1.12 -12.57 -2.24
N ALA A 40 -0.95 -11.38 -1.67
CA ALA A 40 -1.56 -11.01 -0.41
C ALA A 40 -1.70 -9.48 -0.30
N THR A 41 -2.64 -9.03 0.51
CA THR A 41 -2.77 -7.64 0.94
C THR A 41 -2.64 -7.60 2.47
N PHE A 42 -1.87 -6.64 2.95
CA PHE A 42 -1.55 -6.37 4.34
C PHE A 42 -2.29 -5.09 4.73
N ASP A 43 -3.36 -5.26 5.50
CA ASP A 43 -4.32 -4.23 5.86
C ASP A 43 -4.74 -4.34 7.34
N SER A 44 -3.79 -4.71 8.22
CA SER A 44 -4.03 -4.74 9.66
C SER A 44 -4.38 -3.34 10.20
N ASP A 45 -5.32 -3.33 11.13
CA ASP A 45 -5.77 -2.15 11.89
C ASP A 45 -4.73 -1.66 12.92
N ASP A 46 -3.70 -2.45 13.20
CA ASP A 46 -2.64 -2.12 14.16
C ASP A 46 -1.85 -0.88 13.74
N SER A 47 -1.77 -0.61 12.43
CA SER A 47 -1.13 0.58 11.88
C SER A 47 -1.76 1.91 12.31
N ARG A 48 -2.96 1.87 12.90
CA ARG A 48 -3.62 3.02 13.52
C ARG A 48 -2.95 3.46 14.82
N ASP A 49 -2.24 2.57 15.51
CA ASP A 49 -1.38 2.96 16.63
C ASP A 49 -0.10 3.60 16.08
N ALA A 50 0.25 4.78 16.62
CA ALA A 50 1.43 5.52 16.22
C ALA A 50 2.75 4.73 16.38
N LYS A 51 2.77 3.71 17.24
CA LYS A 51 3.91 2.80 17.42
C LYS A 51 4.09 1.80 16.27
N PHE A 52 3.04 1.54 15.50
CA PHE A 52 3.00 0.49 14.48
C PHE A 52 2.71 1.06 13.08
N LYS A 53 3.03 2.33 12.83
CA LYS A 53 2.74 3.04 11.56
C LYS A 53 3.29 2.37 10.28
N THR A 54 4.27 1.49 10.39
CA THR A 54 4.87 0.76 9.27
C THR A 54 4.50 -0.72 9.24
N TYR A 55 3.59 -1.16 10.11
CA TYR A 55 3.32 -2.58 10.35
C TYR A 55 2.95 -3.32 9.06
N ASN A 56 2.06 -2.76 8.24
CA ASN A 56 1.65 -3.42 7.00
C ASN A 56 2.75 -3.41 5.94
N GLN A 57 3.52 -2.31 5.85
CA GLN A 57 4.70 -2.23 4.99
C GLN A 57 5.75 -3.28 5.37
N ASP A 58 6.11 -3.35 6.65
CA ASP A 58 7.17 -4.20 7.17
C ASP A 58 6.81 -5.67 7.02
N ASN A 59 5.58 -6.05 7.36
CA ASN A 59 5.10 -7.42 7.17
C ASN A 59 5.06 -7.81 5.69
N CYS A 60 4.66 -6.89 4.79
CA CYS A 60 4.73 -7.15 3.36
C CYS A 60 6.17 -7.43 2.92
N GLN A 61 7.13 -6.61 3.33
CA GLN A 61 8.53 -6.76 2.94
C GLN A 61 9.16 -8.03 3.51
N ILE A 62 8.87 -8.36 4.77
CA ILE A 62 9.30 -9.61 5.39
C ILE A 62 8.76 -10.81 4.58
N ALA A 63 7.48 -10.82 4.24
CA ALA A 63 6.89 -11.87 3.43
C ALA A 63 7.54 -11.97 2.04
N ALA A 64 7.76 -10.84 1.36
CA ALA A 64 8.44 -10.79 0.07
C ALA A 64 9.84 -11.44 0.15
N GLN A 65 10.62 -11.10 1.17
CA GLN A 65 11.96 -11.64 1.39
C GLN A 65 11.93 -13.14 1.72
N LEU A 66 10.99 -13.58 2.56
CA LEU A 66 10.83 -14.99 2.93
C LEU A 66 10.44 -15.84 1.71
N PHE A 67 9.58 -15.34 0.83
CA PHE A 67 9.24 -16.06 -0.41
C PHE A 67 10.41 -16.04 -1.40
N GLN A 68 11.11 -14.91 -1.53
CA GLN A 68 12.24 -14.79 -2.43
C GLN A 68 13.41 -15.70 -2.04
N SER A 69 13.59 -15.99 -0.75
CA SER A 69 14.69 -16.81 -0.22
C SER A 69 14.46 -18.32 -0.30
N GLN A 70 13.28 -18.77 -0.73
CA GLN A 70 13.01 -20.21 -0.87
C GLN A 70 13.87 -20.83 -2.00
N PRO A 71 14.36 -22.06 -1.83
CA PRO A 71 15.10 -22.75 -2.89
C PRO A 71 14.31 -22.82 -4.20
N ASN A 72 15.00 -22.61 -5.32
CA ASN A 72 14.45 -22.70 -6.68
C ASN A 72 13.37 -21.65 -7.04
N VAL A 73 13.23 -20.58 -6.27
CA VAL A 73 12.36 -19.45 -6.66
C VAL A 73 13.05 -18.59 -7.72
N SER A 74 12.45 -18.56 -8.91
CA SER A 74 12.91 -17.75 -10.06
C SER A 74 12.07 -16.50 -10.30
N THR A 75 10.95 -16.36 -9.59
CA THR A 75 10.07 -15.18 -9.67
C THR A 75 10.58 -14.05 -8.80
N LYS A 76 10.23 -12.81 -9.15
CA LYS A 76 10.50 -11.64 -8.31
C LYS A 76 9.29 -11.32 -7.45
N TYR A 77 9.51 -11.02 -6.18
CA TYR A 77 8.49 -10.54 -5.25
C TYR A 77 8.70 -9.06 -4.93
N TRP A 78 7.62 -8.29 -4.79
CA TRP A 78 7.70 -6.89 -4.37
C TRP A 78 6.41 -6.43 -3.69
N CYS A 79 6.55 -5.40 -2.86
CA CYS A 79 5.44 -4.73 -2.19
C CYS A 79 5.09 -3.43 -2.90
N GLU A 80 3.80 -3.17 -3.06
CA GLU A 80 3.26 -1.92 -3.57
C GLU A 80 2.30 -1.32 -2.54
N LYS A 81 2.37 -0.01 -2.35
CA LYS A 81 1.41 0.70 -1.48
C LYS A 81 0.04 0.72 -2.13
N GLY A 82 -0.98 0.34 -1.38
CA GLY A 82 -2.39 0.33 -1.79
C GLY A 82 -3.02 -1.06 -1.75
N ALA A 83 -4.36 -1.08 -1.71
CA ALA A 83 -5.15 -2.30 -1.77
C ALA A 83 -5.21 -2.88 -3.19
N TYR A 84 -5.27 -4.21 -3.28
CA TYR A 84 -5.53 -4.90 -4.54
C TYR A 84 -6.92 -4.55 -5.09
N LYS A 85 -7.01 -4.36 -6.41
CA LYS A 85 -8.25 -4.15 -7.15
C LYS A 85 -8.44 -5.30 -8.13
N LYS A 86 -9.62 -5.92 -8.10
CA LYS A 86 -10.03 -7.00 -9.00
C LYS A 86 -10.43 -6.48 -10.36
#